data_AF-A0A443PGA4-F1
#
_entry.id   AF-A0A443PGA4-F1
#
_cell.length_a   1.000
_cell.length_b   1.000
_cell.length_c   1.000
_cell.angle_alpha   90.00
_cell.angle_beta   90.00
_cell.angle_gamma   90.00
#
_symmetry.space_group_name_H-M   'P 1'
#
loop_
_entity.id
_entity.type
_entity.pdbx_description
1 polymer ?
#
loop_
_entity_poly.entity_id
_entity_poly.type
_entity_poly.pdbx_seq_one_letter_code
_entity_poly.pdbx_strand_id
1 'polypeptide(L)'
;MGVNLVLFLLFLSGSGAVLGSKDECVYTMYVRTGSIIKGGTDSKISASLGDGSGRDVRISDLEDWGLMGPYYDYYERGNLDIFSARGPCLSGPLCRLNLTSDGRGDHHGWYCEYVEVTSTGPHKECTQTIFYVRQWLARDAPPYQLTALLDGCPQLTSASSNLNHRRGPLIVGNPNHADAAQ
;
A
#
# COMPACT_ATOMS: atom_id res chain seq x y z
N MET A 1 -21.82 67.07 -19.76
CA MET A 1 -20.60 66.25 -19.89
C MET A 1 -20.10 65.99 -18.47
N GLY A 2 -20.13 64.82 -17.84
CA GLY A 2 -20.66 63.49 -18.15
C GLY A 2 -20.95 62.81 -16.80
N VAL A 3 -21.87 61.85 -16.79
CA VAL A 3 -22.26 61.09 -15.60
C VAL A 3 -21.24 59.94 -15.44
N ASN A 4 -20.46 59.94 -14.37
CA ASN A 4 -19.54 58.84 -14.06
C ASN A 4 -20.35 57.66 -13.53
N LEU A 5 -20.69 56.73 -14.42
CA LEU A 5 -21.27 55.42 -14.11
C LEU A 5 -20.17 54.53 -13.54
N VAL A 6 -19.99 54.55 -12.22
CA VAL A 6 -19.10 53.60 -11.54
C VAL A 6 -19.79 52.24 -11.49
N LEU A 7 -19.41 51.37 -12.43
CA LEU A 7 -19.84 49.99 -12.51
C LEU A 7 -19.21 49.23 -11.32
N PHE A 8 -19.97 48.99 -10.25
CA PHE A 8 -19.55 48.11 -9.16
C PHE A 8 -19.49 46.66 -9.70
N LEU A 9 -18.29 46.24 -10.09
CA LEU A 9 -18.01 44.83 -10.33
C LEU A 9 -18.12 44.10 -8.98
N LEU A 10 -19.21 43.36 -8.81
CA LEU A 10 -19.30 42.31 -7.80
C LEU A 10 -18.17 41.32 -8.05
N PHE A 11 -17.05 41.49 -7.36
CA PHE A 11 -16.12 40.41 -7.13
C PHE A 11 -16.88 39.37 -6.31
N LEU A 12 -17.51 38.41 -6.98
CA LEU A 12 -17.76 37.11 -6.37
C LEU A 12 -16.37 36.56 -6.05
N SER A 13 -15.91 36.80 -4.83
CA SER A 13 -14.94 35.93 -4.16
C SER A 13 -15.64 34.58 -4.04
N GLY A 14 -15.57 33.81 -5.13
CA GLY A 14 -15.84 32.40 -5.10
C GLY A 14 -14.82 31.81 -4.16
N SER A 15 -15.21 31.63 -2.90
CA SER A 15 -14.60 30.65 -2.03
C SER A 15 -14.79 29.32 -2.74
N GLY A 16 -13.81 28.96 -3.57
CA GLY A 16 -13.66 27.60 -4.04
C GLY A 16 -13.54 26.77 -2.79
N ALA A 17 -14.64 26.16 -2.36
CA ALA A 17 -14.57 25.11 -1.37
C ALA A 17 -13.64 24.07 -1.99
N VAL A 18 -12.43 23.96 -1.43
CA VAL A 18 -11.62 22.77 -1.62
C VAL A 18 -12.48 21.67 -1.03
N LEU A 19 -13.26 20.97 -1.87
CA LEU A 19 -13.77 19.66 -1.52
C LEU A 19 -12.53 18.78 -1.41
N GLY A 20 -11.84 18.85 -0.27
CA GLY A 20 -11.08 17.71 0.20
C GLY A 20 -12.05 16.55 0.16
N SER A 21 -11.73 15.54 -0.65
CA SER A 21 -12.50 14.31 -0.74
C SER A 21 -12.81 13.87 0.69
N LYS A 22 -14.08 13.94 1.12
CA LYS A 22 -14.46 13.72 2.53
C LYS A 22 -14.30 12.25 2.98
N ASP A 23 -13.81 11.36 2.11
CA ASP A 23 -13.63 9.93 2.38
C ASP A 23 -12.19 9.49 2.04
N GLU A 24 -11.21 10.18 2.61
CA GLU A 24 -9.80 9.77 2.59
C GLU A 24 -9.41 9.00 3.85
N CYS A 25 -8.64 7.95 3.65
CA CYS A 25 -8.06 7.12 4.69
C CYS A 25 -6.53 7.23 4.64
N VAL A 26 -5.88 7.09 5.80
CA VAL A 26 -4.44 6.97 5.92
C VAL A 26 -4.08 5.49 5.86
N TYR A 27 -3.15 5.17 4.97
CA TYR A 27 -2.55 3.86 4.83
C TYR A 27 -1.13 3.96 5.37
N THR A 28 -0.79 3.13 6.35
CA THR A 28 0.58 3.02 6.86
C THR A 28 1.08 1.60 6.60
N MET A 29 2.21 1.50 5.90
CA MET A 29 2.81 0.24 5.48
C MET A 29 4.18 0.07 6.15
N TYR A 30 4.42 -1.12 6.69
CA TYR A 30 5.73 -1.58 7.12
C TYR A 30 6.18 -2.68 6.19
N VAL A 31 7.25 -2.44 5.44
CA VAL A 31 7.80 -3.39 4.47
C VAL A 31 9.08 -3.96 5.04
N ARG A 32 9.12 -5.28 5.22
CA ARG A 32 10.32 -5.99 5.68
C ARG A 32 11.02 -6.60 4.48
N THR A 33 12.22 -6.13 4.19
CA THR A 33 13.14 -6.84 3.29
C THR A 33 13.75 -8.03 4.05
N GLY A 34 13.84 -9.18 3.40
CA GLY A 34 14.42 -10.37 4.00
C GLY A 34 15.92 -10.22 4.26
N SER A 35 16.44 -11.02 5.18
CA SER A 35 17.87 -11.02 5.53
C SER A 35 18.71 -11.98 4.68
N ILE A 36 18.16 -12.56 3.63
CA ILE A 36 18.90 -13.40 2.67
C ILE A 36 19.99 -12.58 1.97
N ILE A 37 21.09 -13.23 1.60
CA ILE A 37 22.19 -12.60 0.84
C ILE A 37 21.61 -11.98 -0.44
N LYS A 38 21.98 -10.71 -0.70
CA LYS A 38 21.47 -9.91 -1.83
C LYS A 38 19.95 -9.71 -1.83
N GLY A 39 19.30 -9.77 -0.65
CA GLY A 39 17.86 -9.59 -0.55
C GLY A 39 17.34 -8.16 -0.75
N GLY A 40 18.22 -7.14 -0.76
CA GLY A 40 17.85 -5.73 -0.99
C GLY A 40 17.79 -5.34 -2.46
N THR A 41 17.24 -4.16 -2.78
CA THR A 41 17.07 -3.71 -4.16
C THR A 41 17.09 -2.20 -4.35
N ASP A 42 17.57 -1.77 -5.53
CA ASP A 42 17.48 -0.38 -6.00
C ASP A 42 16.32 -0.18 -7.01
N SER A 43 15.49 -1.21 -7.22
CA SER A 43 14.35 -1.15 -8.14
C SER A 43 13.21 -0.32 -7.59
N LYS A 44 12.42 0.27 -8.51
CA LYS A 44 11.18 0.96 -8.14
C LYS A 44 10.12 -0.06 -7.75
N ILE A 45 9.53 0.11 -6.57
CA ILE A 45 8.47 -0.76 -6.05
C ILE A 45 7.12 -0.08 -6.12
N SER A 46 6.16 -0.74 -6.77
CA SER A 46 4.76 -0.32 -6.86
C SER A 46 3.86 -1.30 -6.09
N ALA A 47 2.71 -0.81 -5.63
CA ALA A 47 1.76 -1.62 -4.89
C ALA A 47 0.29 -1.28 -5.22
N SER A 48 -0.60 -2.25 -5.02
CA SER A 48 -2.04 -2.04 -4.98
C SER A 48 -2.64 -2.80 -3.80
N LEU A 49 -3.46 -2.10 -3.01
CA LEU A 49 -4.12 -2.59 -1.79
C LEU A 49 -5.61 -2.69 -2.05
N GLY A 50 -6.19 -3.89 -1.91
CA GLY A 50 -7.59 -4.14 -2.24
C GLY A 50 -8.43 -4.65 -1.07
N ASP A 51 -9.74 -4.39 -1.14
CA ASP A 51 -10.74 -4.92 -0.21
C ASP A 51 -11.64 -6.01 -0.87
N GLY A 52 -12.50 -6.63 -0.06
CA GLY A 52 -13.43 -7.67 -0.50
C GLY A 52 -14.54 -7.18 -1.45
N SER A 53 -14.69 -5.86 -1.64
CA SER A 53 -15.61 -5.28 -2.62
C SER A 53 -15.01 -5.17 -4.03
N GLY A 54 -13.71 -5.48 -4.18
CA GLY A 54 -12.99 -5.38 -5.44
C GLY A 54 -12.46 -3.98 -5.73
N ARG A 55 -12.54 -3.04 -4.78
CA ARG A 55 -11.92 -1.71 -4.89
C ARG A 55 -10.45 -1.77 -4.46
N ASP A 56 -9.62 -0.91 -5.05
CA ASP A 56 -8.20 -0.84 -4.74
C ASP A 56 -7.63 0.58 -4.65
N VAL A 57 -6.58 0.73 -3.82
CA VAL A 57 -5.70 1.91 -3.76
C VAL A 57 -4.40 1.57 -4.46
N ARG A 58 -4.01 2.37 -5.46
CA ARG A 58 -2.80 2.15 -6.28
C ARG A 58 -1.69 3.11 -5.89
N ILE A 59 -0.49 2.57 -5.82
CA ILE A 59 0.73 3.25 -5.43
C ILE A 59 1.74 2.99 -6.56
N SER A 60 2.04 4.02 -7.34
CA SER A 60 2.97 3.90 -8.48
C SER A 60 4.41 3.75 -8.04
N ASP A 61 4.77 4.37 -6.92
CA ASP A 61 6.07 4.30 -6.28
C ASP A 61 5.84 4.32 -4.77
N LEU A 62 6.35 3.32 -4.05
CA LEU A 62 6.24 3.30 -2.60
C LEU A 62 7.11 4.39 -1.96
N GLU A 63 8.26 4.75 -2.55
CA GLU A 63 9.12 5.79 -2.01
C GLU A 63 8.45 7.17 -1.94
N ASP A 64 7.48 7.46 -2.82
CA ASP A 64 6.65 8.67 -2.75
C ASP A 64 5.89 8.78 -1.41
N TRP A 65 5.70 7.65 -0.71
CA TRP A 65 5.04 7.55 0.59
C TRP A 65 6.06 7.37 1.74
N GLY A 66 7.35 7.39 1.46
CA GLY A 66 8.41 7.04 2.41
C GLY A 66 8.51 7.97 3.62
N LEU A 67 8.73 7.39 4.80
CA LEU A 67 8.85 8.10 6.08
C LEU A 67 10.23 7.99 6.74
N MET A 68 11.24 7.45 6.06
CA MET A 68 12.56 7.18 6.65
C MET A 68 13.52 8.38 6.60
N GLY A 69 13.11 9.47 5.96
CA GLY A 69 13.87 10.72 5.84
C GLY A 69 14.54 10.89 4.46
N PRO A 70 15.13 12.07 4.21
CA PRO A 70 15.78 12.36 2.93
C PRO A 70 17.04 11.51 2.75
N TYR A 71 17.27 11.05 1.52
CA TYR A 71 18.43 10.23 1.12
C TYR A 71 18.54 8.88 1.83
N TYR A 72 17.48 8.42 2.49
CA TYR A 72 17.43 7.08 3.03
C TYR A 72 17.35 6.07 1.88
N ASP A 73 18.14 5.00 2.01
CA ASP A 73 18.21 3.91 1.03
C ASP A 73 17.18 2.84 1.40
N TYR A 74 16.08 2.79 0.64
CA TYR A 74 14.95 1.92 0.91
C TYR A 74 15.23 0.50 0.44
N TYR A 75 14.47 -0.46 0.99
CA TYR A 75 14.45 -1.86 0.58
C TYR A 75 15.76 -2.61 0.83
N GLU A 76 16.64 -2.08 1.67
CA GLU A 76 17.92 -2.71 1.98
C GLU A 76 17.78 -4.00 2.81
N ARG A 77 18.75 -4.90 2.62
CA ARG A 77 18.72 -6.26 3.20
C ARG A 77 18.47 -6.23 4.71
N GLY A 78 17.36 -6.83 5.14
CA GLY A 78 16.99 -6.94 6.55
C GLY A 78 16.36 -5.68 7.16
N ASN A 79 16.21 -4.60 6.39
CA ASN A 79 15.59 -3.38 6.87
C ASN A 79 14.07 -3.52 6.99
N LEU A 80 13.52 -2.69 7.88
CA LEU A 80 12.10 -2.47 8.02
C LEU A 80 11.83 -1.02 7.64
N ASP A 81 11.18 -0.83 6.49
CA ASP A 81 10.90 0.50 5.96
C ASP A 81 9.45 0.87 6.17
N ILE A 82 9.20 2.16 6.41
CA ILE A 82 7.89 2.69 6.77
C ILE A 82 7.42 3.65 5.69
N PHE A 83 6.18 3.44 5.23
CA PHE A 83 5.52 4.28 4.24
C PHE A 83 4.15 4.72 4.77
N SER A 84 3.74 5.96 4.49
CA SER A 84 2.38 6.40 4.82
C SER A 84 1.89 7.52 3.91
N ALA A 85 0.66 7.39 3.43
CA ALA A 85 -0.02 8.47 2.73
C ALA A 85 -1.54 8.36 2.83
N ARG A 86 -2.22 9.39 2.29
CA ARG A 86 -3.67 9.41 2.13
C ARG A 86 -4.08 8.81 0.80
N GLY A 87 -5.17 8.05 0.81
CA GLY A 87 -5.83 7.52 -0.37
C GLY A 87 -7.34 7.44 -0.17
N PRO A 88 -8.12 7.06 -1.19
CA PRO A 88 -9.55 6.89 -1.06
C PRO A 88 -9.88 5.77 -0.07
N CYS A 89 -10.82 6.00 0.85
CA CYS A 89 -11.23 4.98 1.80
C CYS A 89 -11.86 3.76 1.11
N LEU A 90 -11.35 2.58 1.46
CA LEU A 90 -11.95 1.30 1.11
C LEU A 90 -13.15 0.97 2.02
N SER A 91 -14.01 0.07 1.57
CA SER A 91 -15.30 -0.24 2.22
C SER A 91 -15.14 -1.23 3.37
N GLY A 92 -14.08 -2.01 3.32
CA GLY A 92 -13.79 -3.05 4.30
C GLY A 92 -12.29 -3.21 4.53
N PRO A 93 -11.91 -4.22 5.34
CA PRO A 93 -10.51 -4.50 5.61
C PRO A 93 -9.75 -4.85 4.33
N LEU A 94 -8.48 -4.46 4.31
CA LEU A 94 -7.56 -4.85 3.25
C LEU A 94 -7.38 -6.36 3.27
N CYS A 95 -7.57 -7.02 2.13
CA CYS A 95 -7.41 -8.46 2.00
C CYS A 95 -6.65 -8.87 0.74
N ARG A 96 -6.29 -7.91 -0.12
CA ARG A 96 -5.49 -8.16 -1.33
C ARG A 96 -4.28 -7.24 -1.39
N LEU A 97 -3.14 -7.80 -1.78
CA LEU A 97 -1.92 -7.08 -2.11
C LEU A 97 -1.45 -7.51 -3.50
N ASN A 98 -1.18 -6.54 -4.36
CA ASN A 98 -0.30 -6.69 -5.51
C ASN A 98 0.95 -5.86 -5.25
N LEU A 99 2.12 -6.50 -5.19
CA LEU A 99 3.41 -5.85 -4.96
C LEU A 99 4.30 -6.13 -6.17
N THR A 100 4.80 -5.11 -6.85
CA THR A 100 5.53 -5.26 -8.11
C THR A 100 6.81 -4.44 -8.12
N SER A 101 7.94 -5.10 -8.41
CA SER A 101 9.22 -4.45 -8.75
C SER A 101 9.28 -4.16 -10.25
N ASP A 102 9.89 -3.05 -10.64
CA ASP A 102 10.18 -2.78 -12.06
C ASP A 102 11.39 -3.57 -12.59
N GLY A 103 12.19 -4.16 -11.70
CA GLY A 103 13.33 -5.02 -12.00
C GLY A 103 14.44 -4.33 -12.77
N ARG A 104 14.68 -3.04 -12.48
CA ARG A 104 15.70 -2.21 -13.13
C ARG A 104 16.83 -1.85 -12.17
N GLY A 105 17.91 -1.32 -12.75
CA GLY A 105 19.09 -0.88 -12.02
C GLY A 105 20.05 -2.02 -11.69
N ASP A 106 21.12 -1.64 -11.00
CA ASP A 106 21.94 -2.61 -10.29
C ASP A 106 21.11 -3.17 -9.11
N HIS A 107 21.46 -4.36 -8.60
CA HIS A 107 20.72 -4.98 -7.49
C HIS A 107 19.18 -5.10 -7.70
N HIS A 108 18.74 -5.35 -8.93
CA HIS A 108 17.32 -5.38 -9.31
C HIS A 108 16.47 -6.50 -8.70
N GLY A 109 17.09 -7.51 -8.08
CA GLY A 109 16.39 -8.63 -7.46
C GLY A 109 16.08 -8.35 -6.01
N TRP A 110 14.82 -8.43 -5.61
CA TRP A 110 14.38 -8.12 -4.24
C TRP A 110 13.79 -9.32 -3.54
N TYR A 111 14.17 -9.60 -2.29
CA TYR A 111 13.48 -10.57 -1.45
C TYR A 111 12.64 -9.83 -0.40
N CYS A 112 11.33 -9.78 -0.62
CA CYS A 112 10.40 -9.21 0.35
C CYS A 112 9.94 -10.29 1.33
N GLU A 113 10.10 -10.05 2.64
CA GLU A 113 9.62 -10.94 3.69
C GLU A 113 8.10 -10.72 3.88
N TYR A 114 7.68 -9.53 4.29
CA TYR A 114 6.27 -9.22 4.50
C TYR A 114 5.98 -7.74 4.28
N VAL A 115 4.69 -7.46 4.07
CA VAL A 115 4.12 -6.11 4.09
C VAL A 115 2.99 -6.10 5.11
N GLU A 116 3.13 -5.28 6.15
CA GLU A 116 2.08 -5.04 7.14
C GLU A 116 1.43 -3.69 6.83
N VAL A 117 0.10 -3.67 6.72
CA VAL A 117 -0.65 -2.46 6.36
C VAL A 117 -1.73 -2.18 7.38
N THR A 118 -1.76 -0.95 7.87
CA THR A 118 -2.87 -0.42 8.65
C THR A 118 -3.62 0.63 7.82
N SER A 119 -4.95 0.52 7.78
CA SER A 119 -5.85 1.51 7.17
C SER A 119 -6.70 2.15 8.25
N THR A 120 -6.72 3.48 8.30
CA THR A 120 -7.50 4.27 9.28
C THR A 120 -8.15 5.47 8.60
N GLY A 121 -9.32 5.88 9.08
CA GLY A 121 -9.99 7.07 8.56
C GLY A 121 -11.09 7.59 9.48
N PRO A 122 -11.55 8.83 9.29
CA PRO A 122 -12.65 9.39 10.08
C PRO A 122 -13.90 8.51 9.96
N HIS A 123 -14.45 8.09 11.10
CA HIS A 123 -15.65 7.23 11.15
C HIS A 123 -15.52 5.88 10.43
N LYS A 124 -14.29 5.39 10.21
CA LYS A 124 -13.99 4.05 9.68
C LYS A 124 -13.32 3.20 10.76
N GLU A 125 -13.54 1.90 10.71
CA GLU A 125 -12.81 0.98 11.58
C GLU A 125 -11.32 0.97 11.21
N CYS A 126 -10.46 0.97 12.21
CA CYS A 126 -9.03 0.70 12.02
C CYS A 126 -8.86 -0.77 11.67
N THR A 127 -8.23 -1.05 10.54
CA THR A 127 -7.97 -2.42 10.09
C THR A 127 -6.49 -2.61 9.85
N GLN A 128 -5.99 -3.80 10.17
CA GLN A 128 -4.58 -4.17 10.02
C GLN A 128 -4.51 -5.52 9.31
N THR A 129 -3.63 -5.62 8.32
CA THR A 129 -3.42 -6.84 7.55
C THR A 129 -1.93 -7.07 7.34
N ILE A 130 -1.47 -8.30 7.56
CA ILE A 130 -0.09 -8.72 7.30
C ILE A 130 -0.10 -9.65 6.09
N PHE A 131 0.62 -9.25 5.05
CA PHE A 131 0.85 -10.00 3.83
C PHE A 131 2.25 -10.62 3.87
N TYR A 132 2.34 -11.92 4.11
CA TYR A 132 3.62 -12.65 4.06
C TYR A 132 3.98 -12.96 2.61
N VAL A 133 4.88 -12.16 2.04
CA VAL A 133 5.32 -12.26 0.64
C VAL A 133 6.30 -13.42 0.48
N ARG A 134 7.43 -13.38 1.19
CA ARG A 134 8.48 -14.41 1.28
C ARG A 134 8.84 -15.06 -0.05
N GLN A 135 9.11 -14.21 -1.02
CA GLN A 135 9.57 -14.62 -2.34
C GLN A 135 10.48 -13.57 -2.93
N TRP A 136 11.30 -13.99 -3.90
CA TRP A 136 12.01 -13.06 -4.77
C TRP A 136 11.02 -12.38 -5.73
N LEU A 137 11.12 -11.06 -5.86
CA LEU A 137 10.58 -10.27 -6.95
C LEU A 137 11.74 -9.99 -7.90
N ALA A 138 12.10 -10.99 -8.70
CA ALA A 138 13.30 -10.98 -9.53
C ALA A 138 13.10 -11.84 -10.79
N ARG A 139 13.91 -11.61 -11.82
CA ARG A 139 13.92 -12.43 -13.05
C ARG A 139 14.98 -13.53 -13.03
N ASP A 140 15.95 -13.43 -12.14
CA ASP A 140 17.12 -14.29 -12.02
C ASP A 140 17.08 -15.19 -10.77
N ALA A 141 16.04 -15.07 -9.94
CA ALA A 141 15.79 -15.95 -8.80
C ALA A 141 14.34 -16.48 -8.82
N PRO A 142 14.08 -17.75 -8.45
CA PRO A 142 12.73 -18.30 -8.32
C PRO A 142 11.85 -17.45 -7.40
N PRO A 143 10.57 -17.20 -7.75
CA PRO A 143 9.80 -17.81 -8.83
C PRO A 143 9.97 -17.18 -10.23
N TYR A 144 11.00 -16.36 -10.45
CA TYR A 144 11.27 -15.63 -11.71
C TYR A 144 10.14 -14.66 -12.09
N GLN A 145 9.50 -14.07 -11.08
CA GLN A 145 8.40 -13.13 -11.22
C GLN A 145 8.80 -11.81 -10.57
N LEU A 146 8.38 -10.69 -11.17
CA LEU A 146 8.56 -9.36 -10.58
C LEU A 146 7.37 -8.91 -9.73
N THR A 147 6.33 -9.76 -9.61
CA THR A 147 5.08 -9.43 -8.94
C THR A 147 4.70 -10.51 -7.94
N ALA A 148 4.28 -10.08 -6.74
CA ALA A 148 3.59 -10.91 -5.76
C ALA A 148 2.10 -10.55 -5.75
N LEU A 149 1.23 -11.54 -5.96
CA LEU A 149 -0.22 -11.39 -5.83
C LEU A 149 -0.72 -12.22 -4.64
N LEU A 150 -1.23 -11.56 -3.62
CA LEU A 150 -1.78 -12.19 -2.42
C LEU A 150 -3.25 -11.78 -2.30
N ASP A 151 -4.16 -12.75 -2.34
CA ASP A 151 -5.61 -12.54 -2.18
C ASP A 151 -6.13 -13.43 -1.05
N GLY A 152 -6.49 -12.79 0.07
CA GLY A 152 -7.14 -13.40 1.22
C GLY A 152 -8.57 -12.92 1.41
N CYS A 153 -9.19 -12.31 0.40
CA CYS A 153 -10.54 -11.81 0.51
C CYS A 153 -11.53 -12.99 0.67
N PRO A 154 -12.50 -12.91 1.60
CA PRO A 154 -13.51 -13.95 1.74
C PRO A 154 -14.22 -14.17 0.41
N GLN A 155 -14.18 -15.41 -0.08
CA GLN A 155 -14.98 -15.77 -1.24
C GLN A 155 -16.44 -15.68 -0.83
N LEU A 156 -17.25 -14.91 -1.57
CA LEU A 156 -18.70 -14.83 -1.40
C LEU A 156 -19.36 -16.14 -1.84
N THR A 157 -19.02 -17.26 -1.20
CA THR A 157 -19.80 -18.50 -1.28
C THR A 157 -20.71 -18.55 -0.06
N SER A 158 -21.93 -19.08 -0.24
CA SER A 158 -23.06 -19.03 0.71
C SER A 158 -22.84 -19.77 2.05
N ALA A 159 -21.59 -20.04 2.44
CA ALA A 159 -21.20 -20.70 3.67
C ALA A 159 -20.19 -19.84 4.47
N SER A 160 -20.63 -18.69 4.97
CA SER A 160 -19.91 -17.97 6.04
C SER A 160 -20.89 -17.18 6.90
N SER A 161 -21.88 -17.88 7.45
CA SER A 161 -22.42 -17.50 8.76
C SER A 161 -21.47 -18.10 9.81
N ASN A 162 -20.94 -17.26 10.70
CA ASN A 162 -19.99 -17.55 11.79
C ASN A 162 -18.49 -17.26 11.54
N LEU A 163 -18.15 -16.14 10.90
CA LEU A 163 -16.89 -15.48 11.24
C LEU A 163 -17.13 -14.61 12.47
N ASN A 164 -16.96 -15.23 13.65
CA ASN A 164 -16.67 -14.49 14.86
C ASN A 164 -15.52 -13.53 14.55
N HIS A 165 -15.78 -12.23 14.73
CA HIS A 165 -14.83 -11.13 14.60
C HIS A 165 -13.61 -11.41 15.47
N ARG A 166 -12.59 -12.07 14.89
CA ARG A 166 -11.32 -12.31 15.57
C ARG A 166 -10.66 -10.95 15.76
N ARG A 167 -10.50 -10.53 17.01
CA ARG A 167 -9.73 -9.33 17.36
C ARG A 167 -8.26 -9.61 17.02
N GLY A 168 -7.78 -9.08 15.91
CA GLY A 168 -6.39 -9.22 15.49
C GLY A 168 -6.21 -8.88 14.00
N PRO A 169 -4.96 -8.72 13.55
CA PRO A 169 -4.67 -8.49 12.14
C PRO A 169 -5.18 -9.63 11.27
N LEU A 170 -5.68 -9.33 10.08
CA LEU A 170 -5.86 -10.33 9.05
C LEU A 170 -4.46 -10.79 8.58
N ILE A 171 -4.24 -12.09 8.46
CA ILE A 171 -2.99 -12.64 7.94
C ILE A 171 -3.26 -13.28 6.58
N VAL A 172 -2.53 -12.85 5.56
CA VAL A 172 -2.61 -13.36 4.19
C VAL A 172 -1.26 -13.94 3.80
N GLY A 173 -1.25 -15.19 3.36
CA GLY A 173 -0.03 -15.98 3.15
C GLY A 173 0.22 -16.99 4.28
N ASN A 174 1.12 -17.95 4.06
CA ASN A 174 1.45 -18.98 5.06
C ASN A 174 2.56 -18.47 6.00
N PRO A 175 2.33 -18.14 7.27
CA PRO A 175 3.39 -17.62 8.15
C PRO A 175 4.51 -18.63 8.46
N ASN A 176 4.30 -19.93 8.21
CA ASN A 176 5.19 -21.00 8.65
C ASN A 176 6.20 -21.49 7.59
N HIS A 177 6.22 -20.91 6.39
CA HIS A 177 7.16 -21.28 5.33
C HIS A 177 8.50 -20.52 5.47
N ALA A 178 9.14 -20.55 6.64
CA ALA A 178 10.45 -19.91 6.87
C ALA A 178 11.60 -20.67 6.17
N ASP A 179 11.29 -21.76 5.48
CA ASP A 179 12.25 -22.70 4.92
C ASP A 179 12.34 -22.53 3.39
N ALA A 180 13.16 -21.60 2.90
CA ALA A 180 13.74 -21.62 1.55
C ALA A 180 14.82 -20.52 1.31
N ALA A 181 15.54 -20.09 2.34
CA ALA A 181 16.57 -19.06 2.20
C ALA A 181 17.81 -19.42 3.05
N GLN A 182 18.53 -20.45 2.61
CA GLN A 182 19.93 -20.69 2.99
C GLN A 182 20.84 -20.26 1.85
#